data_AF-A0A7X6Q4P5-F1
#
_entry.id   AF-A0A7X6Q4P5-F1
#
_cell.length_a   1.000
_cell.length_b   1.000
_cell.length_c   1.000
_cell.angle_alpha   90.00
_cell.angle_beta   90.00
_cell.angle_gamma   90.00
#
_symmetry.space_group_name_H-M   'P 1'
#
loop_
_entity.id
_entity.type
_entity.pdbx_description
1 polymer ?
#
loop_
_entity_poly.entity_id
_entity_poly.type
_entity_poly.pdbx_seq_one_letter_code
_entity_poly.pdbx_strand_id
1 'polypeptide(L)'
;MFIPKSFLKSLIVFSMALASSLSFAQTKDVDSDLGPLPQLDNDVAFKGSCRSSVCGDQYRDDINFANIHKKPVAGGRISSHYGWRIHPIAQTQRMHTGIDYAVPIGTAVKAAQHGKVVFAGYQGGYGNLLVIKHNSTYRTVYAHLDKFKAKVGDWVNQGDVVAYSGNTGLSTGPHLHYEIRKNGLSLNPLTGKSSSEHLLVLNDTSSPQIKNARVSRQSNGRVRTILK
;
A
#
# COMPACT_ATOMS: atom_id res chain seq x y z
N MET A 1 -42.22 -1.68 -67.19
CA MET A 1 -43.45 -1.65 -66.37
C MET A 1 -43.17 -2.41 -65.07
N PHE A 2 -43.73 -2.01 -63.92
CA PHE A 2 -43.26 -2.34 -62.55
C PHE A 2 -43.50 -3.79 -62.04
N ILE A 3 -42.92 -4.08 -60.84
CA ILE A 3 -43.24 -5.07 -59.78
C ILE A 3 -42.20 -6.23 -59.62
N PRO A 4 -41.74 -6.68 -58.41
CA PRO A 4 -41.87 -6.16 -57.02
C PRO A 4 -40.56 -6.06 -56.16
N LYS A 5 -40.69 -5.57 -54.91
CA LYS A 5 -40.06 -5.98 -53.61
C LYS A 5 -38.70 -6.74 -53.60
N SER A 6 -37.72 -6.27 -52.80
CA SER A 6 -37.45 -6.79 -51.42
C SER A 6 -36.09 -6.39 -50.79
N PHE A 7 -36.08 -6.41 -49.44
CA PHE A 7 -34.98 -6.86 -48.55
C PHE A 7 -33.82 -5.95 -48.06
N LEU A 8 -33.49 -6.22 -46.79
CA LEU A 8 -32.27 -6.00 -45.99
C LEU A 8 -31.80 -4.61 -45.55
N LYS A 9 -32.08 -4.34 -44.26
CA LYS A 9 -31.11 -4.02 -43.18
C LYS A 9 -29.70 -3.61 -43.63
N SER A 10 -29.27 -2.40 -43.28
CA SER A 10 -27.86 -2.10 -43.05
C SER A 10 -27.70 -1.38 -41.71
N LEU A 11 -26.96 -2.01 -40.78
CA LEU A 11 -26.71 -1.52 -39.44
C LEU A 11 -25.32 -0.85 -39.44
N ILE A 12 -25.27 0.48 -39.57
CA ILE A 12 -24.00 1.21 -39.54
C ILE A 12 -23.52 1.29 -38.08
N VAL A 13 -22.43 0.58 -37.80
CA VAL A 13 -21.79 0.54 -36.48
C VAL A 13 -20.99 1.83 -36.28
N PHE A 14 -21.52 2.74 -35.46
CA PHE A 14 -20.77 3.91 -35.01
C PHE A 14 -19.83 3.50 -33.87
N SER A 15 -18.57 3.17 -34.22
CA SER A 15 -17.55 2.78 -33.24
C SER A 15 -17.05 4.00 -32.46
N MET A 16 -17.79 4.39 -31.42
CA MET A 16 -17.39 5.43 -30.50
C MET A 16 -16.37 4.85 -29.52
N ALA A 17 -15.08 5.13 -29.77
CA ALA A 17 -13.97 4.70 -28.92
C ALA A 17 -13.98 5.48 -27.59
N LEU A 18 -14.83 5.05 -26.65
CA LEU A 18 -14.78 5.53 -25.27
C LEU A 18 -13.51 5.01 -24.60
N ALA A 19 -12.49 5.87 -24.55
CA ALA A 19 -11.35 5.71 -23.65
C ALA A 19 -11.84 5.77 -22.21
N SER A 20 -12.28 4.62 -21.68
CA SER A 20 -12.69 4.48 -20.29
C SER A 20 -11.46 4.52 -19.39
N SER A 21 -11.13 5.74 -18.95
CA SER A 21 -10.14 6.00 -17.91
C SER A 21 -10.40 5.07 -16.72
N LEU A 22 -9.46 4.17 -16.44
CA LEU A 22 -9.52 3.26 -15.31
C LEU A 22 -9.39 4.07 -14.02
N SER A 23 -10.52 4.48 -13.44
CA SER A 23 -10.56 4.81 -12.02
C SER A 23 -10.25 3.53 -11.24
N PHE A 24 -9.01 3.44 -10.76
CA PHE A 24 -8.74 2.59 -9.61
C PHE A 24 -9.70 3.05 -8.50
N ALA A 25 -10.43 2.12 -7.89
CA ALA A 25 -11.11 2.41 -6.63
C ALA A 25 -10.01 2.59 -5.57
N GLN A 26 -9.47 3.81 -5.50
CA GLN A 26 -8.42 4.22 -4.59
C GLN A 26 -9.02 4.14 -3.18
N THR A 27 -8.79 3.01 -2.52
CA THR A 27 -9.32 2.74 -1.18
C THR A 27 -8.88 3.85 -0.24
N LYS A 28 -9.75 4.22 0.71
CA LYS A 28 -9.54 5.32 1.68
C LYS A 28 -8.46 5.02 2.73
N ASP A 29 -7.46 4.23 2.38
CA ASP A 29 -6.30 3.83 3.17
C ASP A 29 -5.15 4.85 3.02
N VAL A 30 -5.53 6.12 3.11
CA VAL A 30 -4.67 7.29 2.96
C VAL A 30 -4.84 8.10 4.24
N ASP A 31 -3.76 8.29 4.99
CA ASP A 31 -3.75 9.31 6.02
C ASP A 31 -3.86 10.67 5.34
N SER A 32 -4.90 11.43 5.68
CA SER A 32 -5.16 12.77 5.12
C SER A 32 -4.05 13.77 5.45
N ASP A 33 -3.27 13.52 6.49
CA ASP A 33 -2.14 14.35 6.92
C ASP A 33 -0.91 14.06 6.02
N LEU A 34 -0.70 12.81 5.64
CA LEU A 34 0.51 12.36 4.92
C LEU A 34 0.35 12.33 3.40
N GLY A 35 -0.88 12.10 2.92
CA GLY A 35 -1.21 11.94 1.51
C GLY A 35 -0.96 10.51 0.99
N PRO A 36 -1.09 10.30 -0.34
CA PRO A 36 -0.89 8.98 -0.94
C PRO A 36 0.59 8.59 -0.89
N LEU A 37 0.85 7.29 -0.69
CA LEU A 37 2.16 6.69 -0.97
C LEU A 37 2.53 6.84 -2.46
N PRO A 38 3.82 6.81 -2.82
CA PRO A 38 4.25 6.78 -4.21
C PRO A 38 3.64 5.56 -4.92
N GLN A 39 3.37 5.68 -6.22
CA GLN A 39 3.07 4.51 -7.03
C GLN A 39 4.35 3.67 -7.13
N LEU A 40 4.28 2.41 -6.67
CA LEU A 40 5.40 1.48 -6.70
C LEU A 40 5.07 0.39 -7.72
N ASP A 41 5.84 0.30 -8.80
CA ASP A 41 5.58 -0.50 -10.02
C ASP A 41 5.53 -2.05 -9.82
N ASN A 42 5.38 -2.51 -8.58
CA ASN A 42 5.48 -3.90 -8.17
C ASN A 42 4.31 -4.35 -7.28
N ASP A 43 3.13 -3.74 -7.44
CA ASP A 43 1.83 -4.23 -6.91
C ASP A 43 1.36 -5.52 -7.61
N VAL A 44 1.97 -5.86 -8.75
CA VAL A 44 1.82 -7.19 -9.35
C VAL A 44 2.59 -8.21 -8.51
N ALA A 45 1.85 -9.14 -7.90
CA ALA A 45 2.43 -10.33 -7.28
C ALA A 45 3.22 -11.12 -8.35
N PHE A 46 4.47 -11.49 -8.03
CA PHE A 46 5.27 -12.35 -8.89
C PHE A 46 4.62 -13.74 -8.94
N LYS A 47 3.85 -14.02 -9.99
CA LYS A 47 3.17 -15.31 -10.20
C LYS A 47 4.09 -16.34 -10.85
N GLY A 48 5.27 -16.53 -10.28
CA GLY A 48 6.21 -17.57 -10.68
C GLY A 48 6.73 -18.28 -9.44
N SER A 49 6.85 -19.62 -9.49
CA SER A 49 7.71 -20.31 -8.53
C SER A 49 9.13 -19.84 -8.79
N CYS A 50 9.83 -19.38 -7.75
CA CYS A 50 11.28 -19.24 -7.82
C CYS A 50 11.92 -20.58 -8.24
N ARG A 51 12.86 -20.57 -9.19
CA ARG A 51 13.59 -21.76 -9.67
C ARG A 51 15.11 -21.68 -9.50
N SER A 52 15.63 -20.64 -8.87
CA SER A 52 17.06 -20.46 -8.60
C SER A 52 17.29 -20.18 -7.12
N SER A 53 18.41 -20.66 -6.55
CA SER A 53 18.80 -20.36 -5.16
C SER A 53 18.80 -18.85 -4.88
N VAL A 54 19.41 -18.09 -5.79
CA VAL A 54 19.52 -16.62 -5.73
C VAL A 54 18.16 -15.92 -5.54
N CYS A 55 17.11 -16.37 -6.23
CA CYS A 55 15.78 -15.78 -6.06
C CYS A 55 15.01 -16.35 -4.85
N GLY A 56 15.41 -17.51 -4.31
CA GLY A 56 14.79 -18.14 -3.14
C GLY A 56 15.17 -17.43 -1.84
N ASP A 57 16.46 -17.09 -1.69
CA ASP A 57 16.94 -16.30 -0.56
C ASP A 57 16.34 -14.88 -0.58
N GLN A 58 16.18 -14.31 -1.78
CA GLN A 58 15.63 -12.99 -2.01
C GLN A 58 14.10 -12.92 -1.83
N TYR A 59 13.34 -13.90 -2.30
CA TYR A 59 11.88 -13.82 -2.31
C TYR A 59 11.25 -14.84 -1.35
N ARG A 60 10.98 -14.36 -0.13
CA ARG A 60 10.53 -15.16 1.02
C ARG A 60 9.01 -15.12 1.22
N ASP A 61 8.34 -16.17 0.74
CA ASP A 61 6.89 -16.36 0.90
C ASP A 61 6.47 -16.74 2.34
N ASP A 62 7.42 -17.11 3.22
CA ASP A 62 7.17 -17.39 4.64
C ASP A 62 7.00 -16.12 5.51
N ILE A 63 7.30 -14.93 4.96
CA ILE A 63 7.11 -13.66 5.65
C ILE A 63 5.62 -13.35 5.83
N ASN A 64 5.22 -13.16 7.08
CA ASN A 64 3.86 -12.93 7.51
C ASN A 64 3.82 -11.95 8.69
N PHE A 65 2.64 -11.45 9.07
CA PHE A 65 2.53 -10.42 10.11
C PHE A 65 3.21 -10.80 11.44
N ALA A 66 3.24 -12.07 11.83
CA ALA A 66 3.82 -12.49 13.10
C ALA A 66 5.35 -12.39 13.15
N ASN A 67 6.04 -12.45 12.00
CA ASN A 67 7.50 -12.32 11.93
C ASN A 67 7.98 -10.93 11.48
N ILE A 68 7.09 -9.95 11.26
CA ILE A 68 7.48 -8.55 11.03
C ILE A 68 7.67 -7.84 12.38
N HIS A 69 8.83 -7.21 12.60
CA HIS A 69 9.07 -6.45 13.82
C HIS A 69 8.11 -5.27 13.93
N LYS A 70 7.43 -5.19 15.08
CA LYS A 70 6.42 -4.16 15.35
C LYS A 70 7.04 -2.81 15.70
N LYS A 71 8.28 -2.82 16.21
CA LYS A 71 9.03 -1.65 16.65
C LYS A 71 10.43 -1.63 15.99
N PRO A 72 10.62 -0.88 14.89
CA PRO A 72 11.88 -0.82 14.15
C PRO A 72 12.94 0.14 14.74
N VAL A 73 12.71 0.73 15.93
CA VAL A 73 13.63 1.67 16.59
C VAL A 73 13.95 1.24 18.02
N ALA A 74 15.19 1.50 18.45
CA ALA A 74 15.58 1.34 19.84
C ALA A 74 15.06 2.53 20.69
N GLY A 75 14.63 2.27 21.92
CA GLY A 75 14.05 3.31 22.78
C GLY A 75 12.74 3.89 22.25
N GLY A 76 12.35 5.06 22.74
CA GLY A 76 11.13 5.76 22.32
C GLY A 76 9.82 5.17 22.84
N ARG A 77 8.85 6.05 23.09
CA ARG A 77 7.46 5.71 23.43
C ARG A 77 6.56 5.86 22.20
N ILE A 78 5.41 5.18 22.19
CA ILE A 78 4.37 5.47 21.21
C ILE A 78 3.81 6.86 21.53
N SER A 79 3.87 7.79 20.57
CA SER A 79 3.22 9.11 20.65
C SER A 79 1.83 9.10 20.04
N SER A 80 1.61 8.30 18.99
CA SER A 80 0.33 8.14 18.31
C SER A 80 0.11 6.69 17.93
N HIS A 81 -1.10 6.19 18.17
CA HIS A 81 -1.51 4.84 17.78
C HIS A 81 -2.18 4.83 16.40
N TYR A 82 -2.19 3.67 15.76
CA TYR A 82 -2.94 3.42 14.53
C TYR A 82 -4.46 3.55 14.78
N GLY A 83 -5.16 4.16 13.82
CA GLY A 83 -6.62 4.21 13.79
C GLY A 83 -7.19 5.61 13.65
N TRP A 84 -8.52 5.69 13.76
CA TRP A 84 -9.24 6.96 13.71
C TRP A 84 -9.00 7.77 14.99
N ARG A 85 -8.55 9.01 14.84
CA ARG A 85 -8.35 10.00 15.92
C ARG A 85 -9.03 11.32 15.56
N ILE A 86 -9.48 12.08 16.55
CA ILE A 86 -9.92 13.46 16.32
C ILE A 86 -8.66 14.33 16.21
N HIS A 87 -8.51 15.06 15.11
CA HIS A 87 -7.37 15.96 14.91
C HIS A 87 -7.50 17.17 15.86
N PRO A 88 -6.52 17.43 16.75
CA PRO A 88 -6.72 18.35 17.89
C PRO A 88 -7.02 19.79 17.49
N ILE A 89 -6.48 20.24 16.34
CA ILE A 89 -6.67 21.60 15.83
C ILE A 89 -7.93 21.71 14.94
N ALA A 90 -8.23 20.64 14.19
CA ALA A 90 -9.23 20.70 13.12
C ALA A 90 -10.57 20.04 13.50
N GLN A 91 -10.65 19.44 14.70
CA GLN A 91 -11.80 18.70 15.26
C GLN A 91 -12.43 17.65 14.32
N THR A 92 -11.71 17.26 13.28
CA THR A 92 -12.13 16.30 12.26
C THR A 92 -11.55 14.93 12.56
N GLN A 93 -12.33 13.89 12.30
CA GLN A 93 -11.87 12.51 12.42
C GLN A 93 -10.88 12.21 11.28
N ARG A 94 -9.62 11.92 11.62
CA ARG A 94 -8.55 11.58 10.67
C ARG A 94 -8.01 10.18 10.95
N MET A 95 -7.72 9.44 9.89
CA MET A 95 -7.24 8.06 9.97
C MET A 95 -5.72 8.05 10.01
N HIS A 96 -5.14 7.57 11.11
CA HIS A 96 -3.71 7.38 11.22
C HIS A 96 -3.31 5.97 10.76
N THR A 97 -2.65 5.86 9.61
CA THR A 97 -2.33 4.58 8.94
C THR A 97 -1.10 3.86 9.49
N GLY A 98 -0.39 4.45 10.46
CA GLY A 98 0.80 3.89 11.08
C GLY A 98 0.81 4.01 12.61
N ILE A 99 2.00 3.89 13.20
CA ILE A 99 2.29 4.19 14.60
C ILE A 99 3.48 5.13 14.66
N ASP A 100 3.37 6.13 15.52
CA ASP A 100 4.42 7.11 15.73
C ASP A 100 5.23 6.72 16.97
N TYR A 101 6.53 6.51 16.77
CA TYR A 101 7.50 6.30 17.84
C TYR A 101 8.27 7.60 18.06
N ALA A 102 7.99 8.31 19.15
CA ALA A 102 8.74 9.51 19.53
C ALA A 102 10.17 9.13 19.92
N VAL A 103 11.14 9.56 19.10
CA VAL A 103 12.58 9.30 19.24
C VAL A 103 13.37 10.52 18.74
N PRO A 104 14.57 10.79 19.28
CA PRO A 104 15.43 11.86 18.77
C PRO A 104 15.75 11.71 17.28
N ILE A 105 16.04 12.83 16.61
CA ILE A 105 16.63 12.84 15.27
C ILE A 105 17.95 12.04 15.31
N GLY A 106 18.23 11.26 14.26
CA GLY A 106 19.41 10.42 14.19
C GLY A 106 19.29 9.04 14.85
N THR A 107 18.12 8.67 15.41
CA THR A 107 17.92 7.33 15.98
C THR A 107 17.90 6.29 14.86
N ALA A 108 18.69 5.22 14.99
CA ALA A 108 18.80 4.18 13.97
C ALA A 108 17.46 3.44 13.76
N VAL A 109 16.98 3.48 12.50
CA VAL A 109 15.77 2.78 12.04
C VAL A 109 16.19 1.48 11.36
N LYS A 110 15.62 0.36 11.83
CA LYS A 110 15.94 -0.99 11.39
C LYS A 110 14.88 -1.55 10.45
N ALA A 111 15.30 -2.32 9.46
CA ALA A 111 14.40 -3.12 8.64
C ALA A 111 13.60 -4.08 9.52
N ALA A 112 12.28 -4.00 9.44
CA ALA A 112 11.40 -4.78 10.30
C ALA A 112 11.36 -6.27 9.94
N GLN A 113 11.68 -6.63 8.70
CA GLN A 113 11.88 -8.00 8.21
C GLN A 113 12.72 -7.94 6.92
N HIS A 114 13.29 -9.07 6.50
CA HIS A 114 13.98 -9.23 5.23
C HIS A 114 13.15 -8.72 4.05
N GLY A 115 13.77 -8.07 3.08
CA GLY A 115 13.10 -7.61 1.87
C GLY A 115 13.95 -6.68 1.02
N LYS A 116 13.34 -6.15 -0.04
CA LYS A 116 13.96 -5.21 -0.98
C LYS A 116 13.49 -3.78 -0.73
N VAL A 117 14.40 -2.83 -0.69
CA VAL A 117 14.06 -1.40 -0.70
C VAL A 117 13.50 -1.04 -2.08
N VAL A 118 12.22 -0.67 -2.11
CA VAL A 118 11.47 -0.31 -3.32
C VAL A 118 11.24 1.20 -3.45
N PHE A 119 11.48 1.96 -2.38
CA PHE A 119 11.46 3.42 -2.39
C PHE A 119 12.41 3.98 -1.33
N ALA A 120 13.12 5.05 -1.66
CA ALA A 120 13.89 5.88 -0.74
C ALA A 120 13.98 7.30 -1.36
N GLY A 121 13.26 8.26 -0.80
CA GLY A 121 13.15 9.62 -1.34
C GLY A 121 12.14 10.48 -0.59
N TYR A 122 11.91 11.70 -1.04
CA TYR A 122 10.93 12.59 -0.42
C TYR A 122 9.53 12.36 -0.99
N GLN A 123 8.51 12.22 -0.14
CA GLN A 123 7.10 12.03 -0.51
C GLN A 123 6.18 12.86 0.38
N GLY A 124 5.69 14.00 -0.14
CA GLY A 124 4.56 14.73 0.44
C GLY A 124 4.64 14.96 1.95
N GLY A 125 3.58 14.57 2.68
CA GLY A 125 3.52 14.69 4.13
C GLY A 125 4.39 13.66 4.88
N TYR A 126 4.69 12.50 4.29
CA TYR A 126 5.64 11.53 4.87
C TYR A 126 7.08 12.10 4.96
N GLY A 127 7.41 13.16 4.21
CA GLY A 127 8.77 13.68 4.16
C GLY A 127 9.73 12.70 3.52
N ASN A 128 10.93 12.53 4.09
CA ASN A 128 11.83 11.46 3.68
C ASN A 128 11.22 10.10 4.07
N LEU A 129 10.94 9.31 3.04
CA LEU A 129 10.21 8.06 3.09
C LEU A 129 11.08 6.93 2.55
N LEU A 130 11.13 5.82 3.28
CA LEU A 130 11.71 4.56 2.83
C LEU A 130 10.62 3.47 2.85
N VAL A 131 10.56 2.64 1.81
CA VAL A 131 9.61 1.51 1.73
C VAL A 131 10.36 0.22 1.40
N ILE A 132 10.14 -0.81 2.21
CA ILE A 132 10.67 -2.16 2.00
C ILE A 132 9.52 -3.08 1.57
N LYS A 133 9.70 -3.78 0.45
CA LYS A 133 8.81 -4.87 0.01
C LYS A 133 9.39 -6.19 0.51
N HIS A 134 8.62 -6.91 1.33
CA HIS A 134 9.04 -8.18 1.90
C HIS A 134 8.69 -9.36 0.99
N ASN A 135 7.46 -9.37 0.45
CA ASN A 135 7.01 -10.34 -0.56
C ASN A 135 5.88 -9.73 -1.41
N SER A 136 5.09 -10.56 -2.10
CA SER A 136 3.89 -10.13 -2.85
C SER A 136 2.87 -9.40 -1.98
N THR A 137 2.81 -9.74 -0.69
CA THR A 137 1.72 -9.39 0.21
C THR A 137 2.11 -8.24 1.14
N TYR A 138 3.27 -8.30 1.78
CA TYR A 138 3.66 -7.37 2.85
C TYR A 138 4.71 -6.34 2.42
N ARG A 139 4.52 -5.11 2.91
CA ARG A 139 5.49 -4.00 2.85
C ARG A 139 5.56 -3.30 4.20
N THR A 140 6.68 -2.64 4.46
CA THR A 140 6.82 -1.71 5.58
C THR A 140 7.26 -0.33 5.11
N VAL A 141 6.76 0.68 5.83
CA VAL A 141 6.89 2.09 5.47
C VAL A 141 7.51 2.82 6.66
N TYR A 142 8.54 3.64 6.38
CA TYR A 142 9.31 4.36 7.38
C TYR A 142 9.39 5.83 6.93
N ALA A 143 8.79 6.73 7.70
CA ALA A 143 8.58 8.13 7.31
C ALA A 143 9.17 9.13 8.33
N HIS A 144 9.15 10.42 7.93
CA HIS A 144 9.76 11.55 8.64
C HIS A 144 11.27 11.40 8.89
N LEU A 145 11.96 10.62 8.05
CA LEU A 145 13.37 10.27 8.23
C LEU A 145 14.29 11.50 8.08
N ASP A 146 15.46 11.45 8.71
CA ASP A 146 16.51 12.45 8.50
C ASP A 146 17.41 12.03 7.33
N LYS A 147 17.91 10.79 7.39
CA LYS A 147 18.92 10.27 6.48
C LYS A 147 18.68 8.81 6.11
N PHE A 148 18.83 8.49 4.83
CA PHE A 148 18.84 7.12 4.33
C PHE A 148 20.22 6.48 4.51
N LYS A 149 20.25 5.18 4.81
CA LYS A 149 21.46 4.34 4.77
C LYS A 149 21.38 3.30 3.65
N ALA A 150 20.22 2.69 3.45
CA ALA A 150 19.93 1.83 2.31
C ALA A 150 19.38 2.65 1.11
N LYS A 151 19.51 2.10 -0.09
CA LYS A 151 19.12 2.70 -1.38
C LYS A 151 18.08 1.83 -2.08
N VAL A 152 17.34 2.42 -3.03
CA VAL A 152 16.41 1.65 -3.88
C VAL A 152 17.16 0.55 -4.63
N GLY A 153 16.67 -0.68 -4.55
CA GLY A 153 17.34 -1.86 -5.11
C GLY A 153 18.01 -2.75 -4.07
N ASP A 154 18.40 -2.21 -2.92
CA ASP A 154 19.12 -2.97 -1.88
C ASP A 154 18.24 -4.06 -1.27
N TRP A 155 18.85 -5.22 -1.03
CA TRP A 155 18.30 -6.27 -0.15
C TRP A 155 18.80 -6.05 1.27
N VAL A 156 17.90 -6.16 2.24
CA VAL A 156 18.18 -5.93 3.67
C VAL A 156 17.59 -7.06 4.49
N ASN A 157 18.26 -7.42 5.59
CA ASN A 157 17.81 -8.43 6.55
C ASN A 157 17.03 -7.79 7.70
N GLN A 158 16.27 -8.61 8.42
CA GLN A 158 15.61 -8.18 9.65
C GLN A 158 16.64 -7.65 10.66
N GLY A 159 16.44 -6.42 11.12
CA GLY A 159 17.33 -5.76 12.09
C GLY A 159 18.45 -4.89 11.49
N ASP A 160 18.68 -4.95 10.18
CA ASP A 160 19.67 -4.09 9.50
C ASP A 160 19.26 -2.62 9.61
N VAL A 161 20.21 -1.73 9.92
CA VAL A 161 19.94 -0.28 9.93
C VAL A 161 19.80 0.24 8.50
N VAL A 162 18.62 0.73 8.15
CA VAL A 162 18.25 1.19 6.80
C VAL A 162 18.12 2.70 6.67
N ALA A 163 17.85 3.40 7.77
CA ALA A 163 17.71 4.85 7.83
C ALA A 163 17.92 5.36 9.26
N TYR A 164 17.77 6.67 9.43
CA TYR A 164 17.79 7.38 10.70
C TYR A 164 16.53 8.24 10.83
N SER A 165 15.89 8.24 12.01
CA SER A 165 14.69 9.04 12.29
C SER A 165 14.98 10.53 12.19
N GLY A 166 13.95 11.33 11.93
CA GLY A 166 14.09 12.77 11.74
C GLY A 166 12.84 13.53 12.15
N ASN A 167 12.57 14.60 11.40
CA ASN A 167 11.40 15.46 11.57
C ASN A 167 10.96 16.08 10.22
N THR A 168 11.15 15.35 9.10
CA THR A 168 10.87 15.86 7.75
C THR A 168 9.42 15.65 7.34
N GLY A 169 8.93 16.42 6.36
CA GLY A 169 7.52 16.35 5.95
C GLY A 169 6.57 17.05 6.93
N LEU A 170 5.33 16.57 7.00
CA LEU A 170 4.33 17.07 7.93
C LEU A 170 4.49 16.36 9.29
N SER A 171 5.44 16.85 10.08
CA SER A 171 5.72 16.35 11.43
C SER A 171 5.71 17.48 12.46
N THR A 172 5.12 17.24 13.63
CA THR A 172 5.06 18.21 14.73
C THR A 172 6.27 18.15 15.67
N GLY A 173 7.08 17.09 15.59
CA GLY A 173 8.28 16.91 16.39
C GLY A 173 8.97 15.57 16.12
N PRO A 174 10.24 15.38 16.53
CA PRO A 174 11.03 14.21 16.14
C PRO A 174 10.39 12.87 16.50
N HIS A 175 10.14 12.06 15.47
CA HIS A 175 9.58 10.72 15.59
C HIS A 175 9.88 9.88 14.34
N LEU A 176 9.60 8.57 14.44
CA LEU A 176 9.42 7.71 13.29
C LEU A 176 7.94 7.38 13.16
N HIS A 177 7.33 7.72 12.02
CA HIS A 177 6.06 7.14 11.61
C HIS A 177 6.32 5.80 10.89
N TYR A 178 5.66 4.74 11.36
CA TYR A 178 5.89 3.37 10.90
C TYR A 178 4.57 2.67 10.53
N GLU A 179 4.50 2.13 9.31
CA GLU A 179 3.36 1.34 8.85
C GLU A 179 3.76 -0.09 8.47
N ILE A 180 2.83 -1.03 8.67
CA ILE A 180 2.84 -2.34 8.03
C ILE A 180 1.66 -2.37 7.05
N ARG A 181 1.93 -2.61 5.76
CA ARG A 181 0.88 -2.73 4.74
C ARG A 181 0.79 -4.16 4.19
N LYS A 182 -0.44 -4.60 3.93
CA LYS A 182 -0.81 -5.90 3.35
C LYS A 182 -1.67 -5.67 2.11
N ASN A 183 -1.20 -6.11 0.94
CA ASN A 183 -1.88 -5.90 -0.36
C ASN A 183 -2.23 -4.42 -0.64
N GLY A 184 -1.33 -3.50 -0.25
CA GLY A 184 -1.54 -2.05 -0.34
C GLY A 184 -2.25 -1.41 0.85
N LEU A 185 -2.83 -2.21 1.75
CA LEU A 185 -3.73 -1.77 2.81
C LEU A 185 -3.02 -1.73 4.18
N SER A 186 -3.19 -0.65 4.95
CA SER A 186 -2.59 -0.47 6.26
C SER A 186 -3.14 -1.44 7.30
N LEU A 187 -2.24 -1.96 8.13
CA LEU A 187 -2.54 -2.75 9.32
C LEU A 187 -1.99 -2.03 10.55
N ASN A 188 -2.72 -2.11 11.66
CA ASN A 188 -2.21 -1.73 12.97
C ASN A 188 -0.93 -2.54 13.29
N PRO A 189 0.26 -1.91 13.40
CA PRO A 189 1.50 -2.64 13.61
C PRO A 189 1.57 -3.45 14.93
N LEU A 190 0.73 -3.15 15.93
CA LEU A 190 0.67 -3.93 17.17
C LEU A 190 -0.19 -5.19 17.03
N THR A 191 -1.33 -5.09 16.34
CA THR A 191 -2.39 -6.13 16.37
C THR A 191 -2.61 -6.87 15.05
N GLY A 192 -2.13 -6.35 13.92
CA GLY A 192 -2.33 -6.91 12.59
C GLY A 192 -3.74 -6.72 12.02
N LYS A 193 -4.60 -6.00 12.75
CA LYS A 193 -5.94 -5.62 12.31
C LYS A 193 -5.89 -4.30 11.54
N SER A 194 -6.61 -4.21 10.42
CA SER A 194 -6.93 -2.93 9.81
C SER A 194 -8.03 -2.20 10.61
N SER A 195 -8.21 -0.89 10.40
CA SER A 195 -9.31 -0.13 10.99
C SER A 195 -10.67 -0.67 10.51
N SER A 196 -11.71 -0.57 11.34
CA SER A 196 -12.97 -1.32 11.14
C SER A 196 -13.76 -0.97 9.87
N GLU A 197 -13.50 0.16 9.22
CA GLU A 197 -13.99 0.49 7.86
C GLU A 197 -13.53 -0.54 6.81
N HIS A 198 -12.47 -1.29 7.10
CA HIS A 198 -11.88 -2.29 6.21
C HIS A 198 -12.51 -3.69 6.33
N LEU A 199 -13.27 -3.96 7.40
CA LEU A 199 -13.93 -5.26 7.61
C LEU A 199 -15.00 -5.54 6.54
N LEU A 200 -15.60 -4.47 5.99
CA LEU A 200 -16.59 -4.58 4.92
C LEU A 200 -15.97 -5.02 3.58
N VAL A 201 -14.79 -4.51 3.20
CA VAL A 201 -14.21 -4.84 1.88
C VAL A 201 -13.75 -6.30 1.76
N LEU A 202 -13.46 -6.97 2.88
CA LEU A 202 -12.99 -8.36 2.90
C LEU A 202 -14.06 -9.39 3.28
N ASN A 203 -15.10 -9.00 4.02
CA ASN A 203 -16.16 -9.93 4.48
C ASN A 203 -17.60 -9.54 4.10
N ASP A 204 -17.85 -8.34 3.56
CA ASP A 204 -19.23 -7.92 3.20
C ASP A 204 -19.58 -8.25 1.74
N THR A 205 -20.11 -9.46 1.52
CA THR A 205 -20.80 -9.82 0.28
C THR A 205 -22.20 -9.19 0.16
N SER A 206 -22.66 -8.45 1.17
CA SER A 206 -24.02 -7.91 1.25
C SER A 206 -24.16 -6.45 0.79
N SER A 207 -23.06 -5.68 0.77
CA SER A 207 -22.98 -4.34 0.15
C SER A 207 -23.55 -4.35 -1.28
N PRO A 208 -24.50 -3.45 -1.65
CA PRO A 208 -25.13 -3.45 -2.97
C PRO A 208 -24.15 -3.34 -4.16
N GLN A 209 -23.03 -2.65 -3.93
CA GLN A 209 -21.93 -2.46 -4.88
C GLN A 209 -21.14 -3.76 -5.14
N ILE A 210 -21.09 -4.66 -4.13
CA ILE A 210 -20.39 -5.95 -4.19
C ILE A 210 -21.34 -7.09 -4.58
N LYS A 211 -22.62 -7.05 -4.15
CA LYS A 211 -23.67 -8.01 -4.56
C LYS A 211 -23.78 -8.21 -6.08
N ASN A 212 -23.46 -7.18 -6.85
CA ASN A 212 -23.52 -7.18 -8.31
C ASN A 212 -22.13 -7.22 -8.98
N ALA A 213 -21.05 -7.31 -8.21
CA ALA A 213 -19.70 -7.29 -8.73
C ALA A 213 -19.40 -8.56 -9.53
N ARG A 214 -19.10 -8.41 -10.82
CA ARG A 214 -18.73 -9.55 -11.67
C ARG A 214 -17.22 -9.68 -11.73
N VAL A 215 -16.72 -10.81 -11.27
CA VAL A 215 -15.33 -11.23 -11.45
C VAL A 215 -15.20 -11.83 -12.86
N SER A 216 -14.61 -11.07 -13.78
CA SER A 216 -14.33 -11.55 -15.14
C SER A 216 -12.86 -11.97 -15.27
N ARG A 217 -12.63 -13.19 -15.78
CA ARG A 217 -11.30 -13.61 -16.25
C ARG A 217 -11.14 -13.11 -17.69
N GLN A 218 -10.10 -12.33 -17.92
CA GLN A 218 -9.69 -11.91 -19.26
C GLN A 218 -8.80 -12.99 -19.90
N SER A 219 -8.73 -13.00 -21.23
CA SER A 219 -7.97 -13.99 -22.02
C SER A 219 -6.46 -14.02 -21.73
N ASN A 220 -5.91 -12.95 -21.15
CA ASN A 220 -4.52 -12.84 -20.68
C ASN A 220 -4.31 -13.31 -19.22
N GLY A 221 -5.30 -13.99 -18.61
CA GLY A 221 -5.22 -14.48 -17.23
C GLY A 221 -5.43 -13.39 -16.15
N ARG A 222 -5.70 -12.15 -16.54
CA ARG A 222 -6.04 -11.05 -15.61
C ARG A 222 -7.45 -11.28 -15.05
N VAL A 223 -7.59 -11.07 -13.74
CA VAL A 223 -8.90 -11.09 -13.07
C VAL A 223 -9.33 -9.66 -12.85
N ARG A 224 -10.47 -9.26 -13.42
CA ARG A 224 -11.08 -7.93 -13.25
C ARG A 224 -12.35 -8.06 -12.43
N THR A 225 -12.33 -7.54 -11.21
CA THR A 225 -13.54 -7.30 -10.43
C THR A 225 -14.18 -6.01 -10.94
N ILE A 226 -15.32 -6.14 -11.62
CA ILE A 226 -16.10 -4.99 -12.07
C ILE A 226 -17.14 -4.71 -10.99
N LEU A 227 -16.92 -3.66 -10.20
CA LEU A 227 -17.94 -3.06 -9.34
C LEU A 227 -18.98 -2.35 -10.23
N LYS A 228 -20.24 -2.34 -9.79
CA LYS A 228 -21.37 -1.69 -10.48
C LYS A 228 -21.97 -0.59 -9.60
#